data_AF-A0A7V9Q733-F1
#
_entry.id   AF-A0A7V9Q733-F1
#
_cell.length_a   1.000
_cell.length_b   1.000
_cell.length_c   1.000
_cell.angle_alpha   90.00
_cell.angle_beta   90.00
_cell.angle_gamma   90.00
#
_symmetry.space_group_name_H-M   'P 1'
#
loop_
_entity.id
_entity.type
_entity.pdbx_description
1 polymer ?
#
loop_
_entity_poly.entity_id
_entity_poly.type
_entity_poly.pdbx_seq_one_letter_code
_entity_poly.pdbx_strand_id
1 'polypeptide(L)'
;MIPAVPVPKNSGVRTPVDLKLKTGWRFDTSRRTFESDSGEKFSPRADLPKNSRIVYKVPNLAGANKSNLSKHEQDLQRYMQVILPAGESPADYVEAVRAWPCVAEAHVAPDVSLPGLM
;
A
#
# COMPACT_ATOMS: atom_id res chain seq x y z
N MET A 1 33.82 1.04 -4.95
CA MET A 1 32.96 0.07 -4.23
C MET A 1 32.17 0.84 -3.19
N ILE A 2 30.85 0.86 -3.28
CA ILE A 2 30.00 1.38 -2.19
C ILE A 2 29.88 0.23 -1.18
N PRO A 3 30.22 0.41 0.10
CA PRO A 3 30.05 -0.65 1.09
C PRO A 3 28.56 -1.00 1.17
N ALA A 4 28.23 -2.27 0.94
CA ALA A 4 26.89 -2.79 1.14
C ALA A 4 26.56 -2.60 2.63
N VAL A 5 25.60 -1.74 2.93
CA VAL A 5 25.13 -1.54 4.30
C VAL A 5 24.50 -2.86 4.75
N PRO A 6 24.99 -3.49 5.83
CA PRO A 6 24.42 -4.73 6.31
C PRO A 6 22.96 -4.50 6.71
N VAL A 7 22.05 -5.30 6.14
CA VAL A 7 20.64 -5.29 6.51
C VAL A 7 20.57 -5.67 8.00
N PRO A 8 19.97 -4.84 8.87
CA PRO A 8 19.90 -5.16 10.29
C PRO A 8 19.24 -6.53 10.46
N LYS A 9 19.84 -7.42 11.25
CA LYS A 9 19.31 -8.78 11.57
C LYS A 9 17.91 -8.77 12.19
N ASN A 10 17.43 -7.58 12.57
CA ASN A 10 16.12 -7.32 13.15
C ASN A 10 15.33 -6.28 12.34
N SER A 11 15.67 -6.10 11.06
CA SER A 11 14.85 -5.32 10.16
C SER A 11 13.63 -6.17 9.85
N GLY A 12 12.58 -6.04 10.67
CA GLY A 12 11.25 -6.59 10.38
C GLY A 12 10.61 -5.93 9.16
N VAL A 13 11.38 -5.76 8.08
CA VAL A 13 10.97 -5.25 6.77
C VAL A 13 10.11 -6.35 6.18
N ARG A 14 8.83 -6.29 6.55
CA ARG A 14 7.79 -7.16 6.05
C ARG A 14 7.43 -6.66 4.66
N THR A 15 7.43 -7.57 3.71
CA THR A 15 6.89 -7.34 2.38
C THR A 15 5.45 -6.83 2.50
N PRO A 16 5.14 -5.59 2.12
CA PRO A 16 3.77 -5.10 2.17
C PRO A 16 2.95 -5.67 1.02
N VAL A 17 1.62 -5.59 1.14
CA VAL A 17 0.73 -5.72 -0.03
C VAL A 17 0.67 -4.36 -0.70
N ASP A 18 1.18 -4.28 -1.92
CA ASP A 18 1.11 -3.09 -2.75
C ASP A 18 -0.22 -3.06 -3.50
N LEU A 19 -0.86 -1.90 -3.54
CA LEU A 19 -2.10 -1.71 -4.27
C LEU A 19 -2.16 -0.35 -4.97
N LYS A 20 -2.96 -0.32 -6.04
CA LYS A 20 -3.31 0.88 -6.80
C LYS A 20 -4.80 1.09 -6.73
N LEU A 21 -5.22 2.31 -6.35
CA LEU A 21 -6.63 2.68 -6.35
C LEU A 21 -7.16 2.93 -7.76
N LYS A 22 -8.44 2.63 -7.96
CA LYS A 22 -9.20 3.08 -9.14
C LYS A 22 -9.20 4.61 -9.20
N THR A 23 -9.34 5.14 -10.41
CA THR A 23 -9.49 6.60 -10.61
C THR A 23 -10.67 7.12 -9.79
N GLY A 24 -10.48 8.27 -9.14
CA GLY A 24 -11.51 8.92 -8.35
C GLY A 24 -11.70 8.36 -6.94
N TRP A 25 -10.93 7.34 -6.53
CA TRP A 25 -10.89 6.88 -5.16
C TRP A 25 -9.74 7.54 -4.39
N ARG A 26 -9.97 7.80 -3.10
CA ARG A 26 -8.98 8.32 -2.15
C ARG A 26 -9.13 7.59 -0.81
N PHE A 27 -8.03 7.48 -0.08
CA PHE A 27 -8.04 6.95 1.29
C PHE A 27 -7.95 8.10 2.31
N ASP A 28 -8.92 8.14 3.20
CA ASP A 28 -8.87 8.97 4.40
C ASP A 28 -8.18 8.20 5.53
N THR A 29 -6.96 8.64 5.87
CA THR A 29 -6.13 8.01 6.90
C THR A 29 -6.70 8.18 8.31
N SER A 30 -7.38 9.29 8.58
CA SER A 30 -7.98 9.58 9.89
C SER A 30 -9.18 8.67 10.18
N ARG A 31 -10.02 8.45 9.16
CA ARG A 31 -11.23 7.61 9.25
C ARG A 31 -10.97 6.17 8.86
N ARG A 32 -9.79 5.85 8.32
CA ARG A 32 -9.44 4.55 7.73
C ARG A 32 -10.50 4.05 6.77
N THR A 33 -10.94 4.92 5.86
CA THR A 33 -12.04 4.68 4.93
C THR A 33 -11.64 5.16 3.54
N PHE A 34 -11.96 4.37 2.53
CA PHE A 34 -11.84 4.78 1.13
C PHE A 34 -13.11 5.50 0.72
N GLU A 35 -12.96 6.61 0.01
CA GLU A 35 -14.06 7.41 -0.52
C GLU A 35 -13.87 7.60 -2.02
N SER A 36 -14.95 7.48 -2.79
CA SER A 36 -14.97 7.84 -4.20
C SER A 36 -15.40 9.31 -4.39
N ASP A 37 -15.07 9.87 -5.55
CA ASP A 37 -15.58 11.18 -5.99
C ASP A 37 -17.13 11.17 -6.15
N SER A 38 -17.76 10.00 -6.32
CA SER A 38 -19.23 9.81 -6.33
C SER A 38 -19.85 9.73 -4.92
N GLY A 39 -19.05 9.72 -3.86
CA GLY A 39 -19.51 9.64 -2.46
C GLY A 39 -19.67 8.23 -1.89
N GLU A 40 -19.31 7.19 -2.65
CA GLU A 40 -19.26 5.81 -2.17
C GLU A 40 -18.14 5.66 -1.13
N LYS A 41 -18.37 4.79 -0.13
CA LYS A 41 -17.45 4.59 0.98
C LYS A 41 -17.19 3.11 1.19
N PHE A 42 -15.93 2.77 1.46
CA PHE A 42 -15.52 1.40 1.77
C PHE A 42 -14.56 1.38 2.95
N SER A 43 -14.77 0.46 3.90
CA SER A 43 -13.91 0.31 5.08
C SER A 43 -13.25 -1.07 5.08
N PRO A 44 -11.91 -1.15 5.08
CA PRO A 44 -11.17 -2.42 5.03
C PRO A 44 -11.03 -3.10 6.41
N ARG A 45 -11.79 -2.68 7.42
CA ARG A 45 -11.59 -3.12 8.82
C ARG A 45 -11.89 -4.60 9.05
N ALA A 46 -12.82 -5.18 8.29
CA ALA A 46 -13.20 -6.58 8.42
C ALA A 46 -12.21 -7.52 7.72
N ASP A 47 -11.54 -7.02 6.67
CA ASP A 47 -10.70 -7.85 5.78
C ASP A 47 -9.23 -7.90 6.20
N LEU A 48 -8.83 -7.05 7.16
CA LEU A 48 -7.45 -6.93 7.60
C LEU A 48 -7.29 -7.32 9.06
N PRO A 49 -6.14 -7.92 9.44
CA PRO A 49 -5.85 -8.22 10.82
C PRO A 49 -5.69 -6.92 11.62
N LYS A 50 -5.94 -7.03 12.93
CA LYS A 50 -5.78 -5.91 13.87
C LYS A 50 -4.35 -5.37 13.77
N ASN A 51 -4.19 -4.06 13.91
CA ASN A 51 -2.91 -3.33 13.78
C ASN A 51 -2.31 -3.23 12.37
N SER A 52 -3.00 -3.70 11.32
CA SER A 52 -2.62 -3.37 9.95
C SER A 52 -2.64 -1.87 9.71
N ARG A 53 -1.68 -1.38 8.92
CA ARG A 53 -1.56 0.04 8.53
C ARG A 53 -1.71 0.15 7.02
N ILE A 54 -2.44 1.17 6.57
CA ILE A 54 -2.59 1.50 5.15
C ILE A 54 -1.94 2.86 4.95
N VAL A 55 -0.96 2.93 4.05
CA VAL A 55 -0.15 4.13 3.81
C VAL A 55 -0.04 4.41 2.32
N TYR A 56 0.08 5.69 1.96
CA TYR A 56 0.41 6.08 0.59
C TYR A 56 1.89 5.81 0.31
N LYS A 57 2.20 5.28 -0.89
CA LYS A 57 3.59 5.15 -1.34
C LYS A 57 4.27 6.50 -1.54
N VAL A 58 3.50 7.52 -1.94
CA VAL A 58 3.99 8.88 -2.14
C VAL A 58 3.15 9.86 -1.30
N PRO A 59 3.44 9.99 0.01
CA PRO A 59 2.64 10.82 0.92
C PRO A 59 2.52 12.28 0.49
N ASN A 60 3.56 12.84 -0.11
CA ASN A 60 3.59 14.23 -0.59
C ASN A 60 2.56 14.48 -1.71
N LEU A 61 2.26 13.45 -2.51
CA LEU A 61 1.25 13.54 -3.57
C LEU A 61 -0.15 13.22 -3.03
N ALA A 62 -0.26 12.39 -1.99
CA ALA A 62 -1.54 11.98 -1.41
C ALA A 62 -2.44 13.16 -1.02
N GLY A 63 -1.87 14.20 -0.41
CA GLY A 63 -2.59 15.40 0.01
C GLY A 63 -2.60 16.53 -1.03
N ALA A 64 -1.94 16.38 -2.18
CA ALA A 64 -1.86 17.42 -3.18
C ALA A 64 -3.17 17.54 -3.99
N ASN A 65 -3.50 18.76 -4.40
CA ASN A 65 -4.65 19.02 -5.26
C ASN A 65 -4.37 18.47 -6.67
N LYS A 66 -5.26 17.59 -7.16
CA LYS A 66 -5.16 16.95 -8.50
C LYS A 66 -4.92 17.99 -9.61
N SER A 67 -5.52 19.17 -9.53
CA SER A 67 -5.37 20.23 -10.55
C SER A 67 -3.95 20.77 -10.69
N ASN A 68 -3.11 20.61 -9.66
CA ASN A 68 -1.72 21.08 -9.64
C ASN A 68 -0.73 19.97 -10.01
N LEU A 69 -1.21 18.74 -10.23
CA LEU A 69 -0.38 17.57 -10.50
C LEU A 69 -0.38 17.25 -11.99
N SER A 70 0.79 16.88 -12.52
CA SER A 70 0.92 16.26 -13.83
C SER A 70 0.18 14.91 -13.89
N LYS A 71 -0.08 14.40 -15.11
CA LYS A 71 -0.74 13.09 -15.29
C LYS A 71 -0.01 11.95 -14.57
N HIS A 72 1.32 11.99 -14.54
CA HIS A 72 2.13 10.97 -13.86
C HIS A 72 2.04 11.09 -12.34
N GLU A 73 2.04 12.31 -11.80
CA GLU A 73 1.88 12.52 -10.36
C GLU A 73 0.48 12.13 -9.87
N GLN A 74 -0.55 12.40 -10.68
CA GLN A 74 -1.91 11.91 -10.41
C GLN A 74 -1.99 10.39 -10.42
N ASP A 75 -1.22 9.71 -11.29
CA ASP A 75 -1.13 8.25 -11.27
C ASP A 75 -0.46 7.75 -9.98
N LEU A 76 0.68 8.35 -9.63
CA LEU A 76 1.47 7.99 -8.44
C LEU A 76 0.73 8.23 -7.12
N GLN A 77 -0.12 9.25 -7.05
CA GLN A 77 -0.96 9.54 -5.89
C GLN A 77 -1.86 8.36 -5.47
N ARG A 78 -2.15 7.44 -6.40
CA ARG A 78 -3.06 6.31 -6.19
C ARG A 78 -2.40 5.05 -5.65
N TYR A 79 -1.07 5.02 -5.56
CA TYR A 79 -0.35 3.86 -5.06
C TYR A 79 -0.26 3.88 -3.54
N MET A 80 -0.55 2.73 -2.95
CA MET A 80 -0.61 2.54 -1.52
C MET A 80 0.01 1.19 -1.13
N GLN A 81 0.21 1.03 0.18
CA GLN A 81 0.70 -0.20 0.78
C GLN A 81 -0.15 -0.55 1.99
N VAL A 82 -0.48 -1.84 2.12
CA VAL A 82 -0.97 -2.43 3.37
C VAL A 82 0.21 -3.10 4.05
N ILE A 83 0.54 -2.60 5.23
CA ILE A 83 1.55 -3.14 6.12
C ILE A 83 0.84 -4.01 7.15
N LEU A 84 1.09 -5.31 7.10
CA LEU A 84 0.52 -6.30 8.01
C LEU A 84 1.33 -6.43 9.31
N PRO A 85 0.69 -6.85 10.41
CA PRO A 85 1.35 -7.03 11.71
C PRO A 85 2.28 -8.25 11.73
N ALA A 86 2.86 -8.50 12.91
CA ALA A 86 3.77 -9.61 13.13
C ALA A 86 3.14 -10.98 12.90
N GLY A 87 3.81 -11.87 12.15
CA GLY A 87 3.38 -13.25 11.90
C GLY A 87 2.39 -13.45 10.74
N GLU A 88 1.86 -12.38 10.14
CA GLU A 88 0.92 -12.48 9.02
C GLU A 88 1.64 -12.59 7.67
N SER A 89 1.10 -13.43 6.78
CA SER A 89 1.60 -13.58 5.41
C SER A 89 0.84 -12.65 4.45
N PRO A 90 1.54 -11.73 3.74
CA PRO A 90 0.92 -10.85 2.76
C PRO A 90 0.17 -11.58 1.64
N ALA A 91 0.62 -12.78 1.28
CA ALA A 91 -0.01 -13.60 0.26
C ALA A 91 -1.43 -14.02 0.63
N ASP A 92 -1.75 -14.15 1.91
CA ASP A 92 -3.08 -14.57 2.37
C ASP A 92 -4.11 -13.44 2.24
N TYR A 93 -3.66 -12.19 2.16
CA TYR A 93 -4.51 -11.01 2.11
C TYR A 93 -4.58 -10.35 0.74
N VAL A 94 -3.70 -10.70 -0.21
CA VAL A 94 -3.65 -10.04 -1.52
C VAL A 94 -4.95 -10.17 -2.31
N GLU A 95 -5.59 -11.34 -2.27
CA GLU A 95 -6.86 -11.57 -2.97
C GLU A 95 -8.02 -10.83 -2.30
N ALA A 96 -8.03 -10.75 -0.95
CA ALA A 96 -9.00 -9.93 -0.22
C ALA A 96 -8.86 -8.45 -0.58
N VAL A 97 -7.62 -7.94 -0.62
CA VAL A 97 -7.33 -6.56 -1.03
C VAL A 97 -7.72 -6.32 -2.50
N ARG A 98 -7.47 -7.28 -3.39
CA ARG A 98 -7.85 -7.18 -4.80
C ARG A 98 -9.37 -7.13 -5.00
N ALA A 99 -10.13 -7.79 -4.13
CA ALA A 99 -11.59 -7.79 -4.19
C ALA A 99 -12.24 -6.47 -3.72
N TRP A 100 -11.47 -5.54 -3.14
CA TRP A 100 -12.01 -4.27 -2.68
C TRP A 100 -12.56 -3.42 -3.84
N PRO A 101 -13.71 -2.75 -3.66
CA PRO A 101 -14.35 -1.99 -4.73
C PRO A 101 -13.49 -0.82 -5.23
N CYS A 102 -12.61 -0.30 -4.37
CA CYS A 102 -11.72 0.84 -4.65
C CYS A 102 -10.39 0.46 -5.31
N VAL A 103 -10.05 -0.84 -5.39
CA VAL A 103 -8.74 -1.32 -5.86
C VAL A 103 -8.80 -1.63 -7.35
N ALA A 104 -7.83 -1.09 -8.09
CA ALA A 104 -7.61 -1.44 -9.50
C ALA A 104 -6.64 -2.61 -9.62
N GLU A 105 -5.56 -2.60 -8.84
CA GLU A 105 -4.51 -3.63 -8.87
C GLU A 105 -3.99 -3.87 -7.44
N ALA A 106 -3.67 -5.12 -7.12
CA ALA A 106 -3.01 -5.48 -5.88
C ALA A 106 -2.03 -6.65 -6.12
N HIS A 107 -0.84 -6.53 -5.53
CA HIS A 107 0.21 -7.53 -5.60
C HIS A 107 1.06 -7.52 -4.33
N VAL A 108 1.67 -8.64 -4.02
CA VAL A 108 2.73 -8.71 -3.01
C VAL A 108 4.03 -8.37 -3.72
N ALA A 109 4.82 -7.45 -3.17
CA ALA A 109 6.15 -7.21 -3.73
C ALA A 109 6.96 -8.52 -3.67
N PRO A 110 7.79 -8.85 -4.68
CA PRO A 110 8.60 -10.05 -4.61
C PRO A 110 9.52 -9.98 -3.39
N ASP A 111 9.71 -11.13 -2.73
CA ASP A 111 10.75 -11.25 -1.70
C ASP A 111 12.10 -11.06 -2.38
N VAL A 112 12.66 -9.86 -2.23
CA VAL A 112 14.00 -9.54 -2.75
C VAL A 112 15.03 -10.02 -1.75
N SER A 113 15.21 -11.33 -1.69
CA SER A 113 16.41 -11.93 -1.11
C SER A 113 17.60 -11.56 -1.99
N LEU A 114 18.52 -10.74 -1.46
CA LEU A 114 19.78 -10.45 -2.14
C LEU A 114 20.55 -11.77 -2.37
N PRO A 115 21.03 -12.07 -3.59
CA PRO A 115 21.79 -13.29 -3.84
C PRO A 115 23.12 -13.21 -3.08
N GLY A 116 23.23 -13.95 -1.97
CA GLY A 116 24.46 -13.97 -1.17
C GLY A 116 24.36 -14.49 0.27
N LEU A 117 23.34 -15.27 0.61
CA LEU A 117 23.24 -15.97 1.91
C LEU A 117 22.92 -17.45 1.67
N MET A 118 23.92 -18.20 1.18
CA MET A 118 24.10 -19.61 1.49
C MET A 118 25.39 -19.76 2.27
#